data_AF-A0A645F796-F1
#
_entry.id   AF-A0A645F796-F1
#
_cell.length_a   1.000
_cell.length_b   1.000
_cell.length_c   1.000
_cell.angle_alpha   90.00
_cell.angle_beta   90.00
_cell.angle_gamma   90.00
#
_symmetry.space_group_name_H-M   'P 1'
#
loop_
_entity.id
_entity.type
_entity.pdbx_description
1 polymer ?
#
loop_
_entity_poly.entity_id
_entity_poly.type
_entity_poly.pdbx_seq_one_letter_code
_entity_poly.pdbx_strand_id
1 'polypeptide(L)'
;MSSACHFIRLDTDRLPGGFYFFFAYIVEVKAARDEYRMQVAIINDHGEEACDPEDSEYIFGEILEKGSSSETPAPEFEREDLKEVHEKAESVIRKRVSVLRKDMAVANEVFVDRRIQAIESFYDRIINQKKERLENEERKNSPDEKIKRLLRGDIRNREAEKKSDIQKVEERRRLSVEFRLLCLGCLEIGGF
;
A
#
# COMPACT_ATOMS: atom_id res chain seq x y z
N MET A 1 -7.10 -28.94 -8.64
CA MET A 1 -6.46 -28.10 -7.61
C MET A 1 -4.98 -28.38 -7.68
N SER A 2 -4.16 -27.48 -8.24
CA SER A 2 -2.70 -27.62 -8.15
C SER A 2 -2.29 -27.35 -6.70
N SER A 3 -1.48 -28.22 -6.11
CA SER A 3 -0.93 -28.01 -4.76
C SER A 3 -0.24 -26.65 -4.71
N ALA A 4 -0.65 -25.80 -3.76
CA ALA A 4 -0.04 -24.48 -3.51
C ALA A 4 1.14 -24.57 -2.52
N CYS A 5 1.55 -25.78 -2.14
CA CYS A 5 2.65 -26.05 -1.21
C CYS A 5 3.84 -26.59 -1.99
N HIS A 6 4.92 -25.81 -2.01
CA HIS A 6 6.20 -26.18 -2.62
C HIS A 6 7.17 -26.65 -1.54
N PHE A 7 7.97 -27.68 -1.82
CA PHE A 7 9.13 -28.02 -1.01
C PHE A 7 10.37 -27.58 -1.77
N ILE A 8 11.01 -26.53 -1.25
CA ILE A 8 12.11 -25.83 -1.90
C ILE A 8 13.35 -26.01 -1.04
N ARG A 9 14.47 -26.31 -1.68
CA ARG A 9 15.79 -26.25 -1.06
C ARG A 9 16.52 -24.98 -1.46
N LEU A 10 17.16 -24.34 -0.50
CA LEU A 10 17.91 -23.11 -0.68
C LEU A 10 19.19 -23.13 0.15
N ASP A 11 20.32 -22.81 -0.47
CA ASP A 11 21.54 -22.52 0.27
C ASP A 11 21.64 -20.98 0.44
N THR A 12 21.31 -20.47 1.63
CA THR A 12 21.49 -19.06 2.04
C THR A 12 22.28 -18.92 3.36
N ASP A 13 23.07 -17.85 3.51
CA ASP A 13 23.79 -17.52 4.74
C ASP A 13 22.94 -16.71 5.74
N ARG A 14 21.69 -16.40 5.38
CA ARG A 14 20.74 -15.61 6.18
C ARG A 14 19.98 -16.39 7.23
N LEU A 15 19.88 -17.71 7.06
CA LEU A 15 19.24 -18.60 8.01
C LEU A 15 20.16 -19.77 8.33
N PRO A 16 20.14 -20.29 9.58
CA PRO A 16 20.75 -21.56 9.90
C PRO A 16 20.19 -22.70 9.04
N GLY A 17 20.99 -23.76 8.87
CA GLY A 17 20.51 -24.98 8.21
C GLY A 17 19.35 -25.62 8.99
N GLY A 18 18.30 -26.02 8.28
CA GLY A 18 17.09 -26.56 8.90
C GLY A 18 15.84 -26.47 8.03
N PHE A 19 14.68 -26.78 8.63
CA PHE A 19 13.38 -26.70 7.97
C PHE A 19 12.60 -25.47 8.42
N TYR A 20 12.00 -24.81 7.45
CA TYR A 20 11.21 -23.59 7.63
C TYR A 20 9.95 -23.64 6.78
N PHE A 21 9.04 -22.73 7.05
CA PHE A 21 7.81 -22.54 6.29
C PHE A 21 7.72 -21.09 5.84
N PHE A 22 7.58 -20.86 4.54
CA PHE A 22 7.40 -19.52 4.00
C PHE A 22 5.93 -19.28 3.63
N PHE A 23 5.48 -18.05 3.83
CA PHE A 23 4.16 -17.56 3.48
C PHE A 23 4.31 -16.21 2.78
N ALA A 24 4.02 -16.18 1.48
CA ALA A 24 4.06 -14.95 0.70
C ALA A 24 2.66 -14.35 0.62
N TYR A 25 2.54 -13.08 1.00
CA TYR A 25 1.32 -12.30 0.96
C TYR A 25 1.48 -11.14 -0.03
N ILE A 26 0.36 -10.74 -0.63
CA ILE A 26 0.25 -9.42 -1.24
C ILE A 26 -0.60 -8.54 -0.33
N VAL A 27 -0.05 -7.38 0.01
CA VAL A 27 -0.68 -6.33 0.79
C VAL A 27 -1.11 -5.24 -0.18
N GLU A 28 -2.41 -5.01 -0.28
CA GLU A 28 -3.02 -3.96 -1.08
C GLU A 28 -3.26 -2.75 -0.19
N VAL A 29 -2.70 -1.61 -0.60
CA VAL A 29 -2.91 -0.33 0.07
C VAL A 29 -3.68 0.61 -0.84
N LYS A 30 -4.84 1.07 -0.35
CA LYS A 30 -5.63 2.15 -0.96
C LYS A 30 -5.45 3.41 -0.15
N ALA A 31 -4.87 4.42 -0.76
CA ALA A 31 -4.56 5.71 -0.13
C ALA A 31 -4.56 6.81 -1.19
N ALA A 32 -3.93 7.96 -0.92
CA ALA A 32 -3.72 8.97 -1.94
C ALA A 32 -2.93 8.46 -3.17
N ARG A 33 -2.07 7.45 -2.93
CA ARG A 33 -1.41 6.63 -3.94
C ARG A 33 -1.67 5.17 -3.60
N ASP A 34 -2.24 4.45 -4.55
CA ASP A 34 -2.44 3.01 -4.40
C ASP A 34 -1.12 2.28 -4.58
N GLU A 35 -0.91 1.24 -3.79
CA GLU A 35 0.32 0.47 -3.79
C GLU A 35 0.02 -1.02 -3.52
N TYR A 36 0.79 -1.90 -4.17
CA TYR A 36 0.79 -3.32 -3.88
C TYR A 36 2.18 -3.68 -3.38
N ARG A 37 2.24 -4.30 -2.20
CA ARG A 37 3.49 -4.76 -1.60
C ARG A 37 3.47 -6.26 -1.41
N MET A 38 4.57 -6.92 -1.72
CA MET A 38 4.77 -8.30 -1.31
C MET A 38 5.31 -8.29 0.12
N GLN A 39 4.86 -9.22 0.96
CA GLN A 39 5.46 -9.45 2.28
C GLN A 39 5.57 -10.96 2.50
N VAL A 40 6.70 -11.38 3.07
CA VAL A 40 6.97 -12.79 3.31
C VAL A 40 7.16 -13.02 4.80
N ALA A 41 6.49 -14.03 5.34
CA ALA A 41 6.78 -14.53 6.69
C ALA A 41 7.49 -15.87 6.56
N ILE A 42 8.61 -16.03 7.26
CA ILE A 42 9.32 -17.30 7.39
C ILE A 42 9.19 -17.76 8.84
N ILE A 43 8.65 -18.95 9.03
CA ILE A 43 8.39 -19.56 10.32
C ILE A 43 9.30 -20.78 10.48
N ASN A 44 9.96 -20.92 11.62
CA ASN A 44 10.78 -22.10 11.91
C ASN A 44 9.91 -23.28 12.40
N ASP A 45 10.55 -24.42 12.62
CA ASP A 45 9.97 -25.64 13.19
C ASP A 45 9.49 -25.50 14.65
N HIS A 46 9.83 -24.38 15.32
CA HIS A 46 9.33 -24.03 16.65
C HIS A 46 8.11 -23.09 16.62
N GLY A 47 7.57 -22.75 15.44
CA GLY A 47 6.42 -21.85 15.33
C GLY A 47 6.78 -20.39 15.64
N GLU A 48 8.03 -20.00 15.45
CA GLU A 48 8.54 -18.65 15.64
C GLU A 48 8.92 -18.02 14.30
N GLU A 49 8.86 -16.68 14.25
CA GLU A 49 9.30 -15.92 13.08
C GLU A 49 10.84 -16.03 12.98
N ALA A 50 11.33 -16.62 11.90
CA ALA A 50 12.73 -17.03 11.76
C ALA A 50 13.69 -15.86 11.50
N CYS A 51 13.19 -14.78 10.91
CA CYS A 51 13.98 -13.61 10.55
C CYS A 51 13.09 -12.35 10.46
N ASP A 52 13.72 -11.19 10.35
CA ASP A 52 13.00 -9.93 10.18
C ASP A 52 12.39 -9.79 8.76
N PRO A 53 11.55 -8.75 8.52
CA PRO A 53 10.92 -8.55 7.22
C PRO A 53 11.91 -8.37 6.05
N GLU A 54 13.04 -7.71 6.25
CA GLU A 54 14.01 -7.44 5.18
C GLU A 54 14.70 -8.73 4.75
N ASP A 55 15.18 -9.51 5.72
CA ASP A 55 15.76 -10.82 5.44
C ASP A 55 14.73 -11.77 4.80
N SER A 56 13.47 -11.73 5.24
CA SER A 56 12.42 -12.60 4.68
C SER A 56 12.12 -12.31 3.20
N GLU A 57 12.14 -11.04 2.80
CA GLU A 57 11.98 -10.64 1.39
C GLU A 57 13.23 -10.99 0.57
N TYR A 58 14.42 -10.81 1.14
CA TYR A 58 15.68 -11.19 0.50
C TYR A 58 15.73 -12.69 0.22
N ILE A 59 15.46 -13.51 1.24
CA ILE A 59 15.41 -14.98 1.12
C ILE A 59 14.38 -15.41 0.08
N PHE A 60 13.22 -14.74 0.02
CA PHE A 60 12.23 -15.03 -1.02
C PHE A 60 12.73 -14.69 -2.43
N GLY A 61 13.51 -13.62 -2.58
CA GLY A 61 14.24 -13.33 -3.82
C GLY A 61 15.22 -14.46 -4.16
N GLU A 62 15.99 -14.94 -3.20
CA GLU A 62 16.92 -16.05 -3.40
C GLU A 62 16.22 -17.37 -3.77
N ILE A 63 15.03 -17.64 -3.21
CA ILE A 63 14.18 -18.77 -3.61
C ILE A 63 13.88 -18.70 -5.11
N LEU A 64 13.60 -17.51 -5.65
CA LEU A 64 13.29 -17.35 -7.08
C LEU A 64 14.54 -17.49 -7.97
N GLU A 65 15.70 -17.05 -7.50
CA GLU A 65 16.94 -17.04 -8.29
C GLU A 65 17.66 -18.38 -8.30
N LYS A 66 17.78 -19.01 -7.13
CA LYS A 66 18.61 -20.21 -6.91
C LYS A 66 17.89 -21.33 -6.14
N GLY A 67 16.63 -21.15 -5.77
CA GLY A 67 15.84 -22.21 -5.15
C GLY A 67 15.70 -23.41 -6.09
N SER A 68 15.84 -24.60 -5.54
CA SER A 68 15.68 -25.85 -6.29
C SER A 68 14.58 -26.70 -5.67
N SER A 69 13.90 -27.50 -6.50
CA SER A 69 13.05 -28.56 -5.98
C SER A 69 13.92 -29.56 -5.24
N SER A 70 13.54 -29.95 -4.03
CA SER A 70 14.30 -30.95 -3.31
C SER A 70 14.24 -32.30 -4.04
N GLU A 71 15.38 -32.99 -4.12
CA GLU A 71 15.48 -34.35 -4.68
C GLU A 71 14.94 -35.40 -3.69
N THR A 72 14.83 -35.04 -2.41
CA THR A 72 14.27 -35.90 -1.36
C THR A 72 12.75 -35.75 -1.29
N PRO A 73 12.03 -36.83 -0.92
CA PRO A 73 10.62 -36.72 -0.60
C PRO A 73 10.43 -35.68 0.51
N ALA A 74 9.40 -34.85 0.36
CA ALA A 74 9.08 -33.83 1.34
C ALA A 74 8.88 -34.48 2.72
N PRO A 75 9.38 -33.85 3.81
CA PRO A 75 9.11 -34.33 5.15
C PRO A 75 7.62 -34.44 5.42
N GLU A 76 7.22 -35.47 6.17
CA GLU A 76 5.86 -35.61 6.66
C GLU A 76 5.68 -34.71 7.88
N PHE A 77 4.64 -33.88 7.86
CA PHE A 77 4.26 -33.01 8.96
C PHE A 77 2.89 -33.41 9.49
N GLU A 78 2.73 -33.37 10.81
CA GLU A 78 1.41 -33.54 11.43
C GLU A 78 0.53 -32.35 11.10
N ARG A 79 -0.78 -32.60 10.94
CA ARG A 79 -1.72 -31.55 10.51
C ARG A 79 -1.86 -30.47 11.58
N GLU A 80 -1.78 -30.87 12.83
CA GLU A 80 -1.84 -30.04 14.02
C GLU A 80 -0.67 -29.03 14.02
N ASP A 81 0.56 -29.49 13.78
CA ASP A 81 1.76 -28.64 13.69
C ASP A 81 1.64 -27.60 12.56
N LEU A 82 1.19 -28.03 11.37
CA LEU A 82 1.00 -27.13 10.23
C LEU A 82 -0.08 -26.07 10.49
N LYS A 83 -1.08 -26.38 11.32
CA LYS A 83 -2.12 -25.42 11.70
C LYS A 83 -1.54 -24.32 12.58
N GLU A 84 -0.71 -24.68 13.56
CA GLU A 84 -0.05 -23.71 14.43
C GLU A 84 0.89 -22.79 13.65
N VAL A 85 1.67 -23.34 12.71
CA VAL A 85 2.53 -22.58 11.80
C VAL A 85 1.73 -21.59 10.95
N HIS A 86 0.59 -22.03 10.39
CA HIS A 86 -0.28 -21.14 9.61
C HIS A 86 -0.87 -20.01 10.46
N GLU A 87 -1.39 -20.33 11.65
CA GLU A 87 -1.92 -19.32 12.59
C GLU A 87 -0.84 -18.31 13.00
N LYS A 88 0.39 -18.79 13.19
CA LYS A 88 1.53 -17.92 13.47
C LYS A 88 1.84 -16.98 12.31
N ALA A 89 1.95 -17.49 11.09
CA ALA A 89 2.21 -16.67 9.91
C ALA A 89 1.12 -15.61 9.71
N GLU A 90 -0.15 -15.98 9.95
CA GLU A 90 -1.27 -15.05 9.89
C GLU A 90 -1.18 -13.95 10.97
N SER A 91 -0.76 -14.31 12.19
CA SER A 91 -0.51 -13.34 13.26
C SER A 91 0.61 -12.36 12.90
N VAL A 92 1.71 -12.85 12.33
CA VAL A 92 2.86 -12.04 11.87
C VAL A 92 2.40 -11.02 10.82
N ILE A 93 1.72 -11.44 9.76
CA ILE A 93 1.28 -10.52 8.70
C ILE A 93 0.25 -9.51 9.23
N ARG A 94 -0.67 -9.92 10.12
CA ARG A 94 -1.62 -9.00 10.77
C ARG A 94 -0.90 -7.91 11.57
N LYS A 95 0.16 -8.28 12.31
CA LYS A 95 0.99 -7.33 13.05
C LYS A 95 1.69 -6.36 12.11
N ARG A 96 2.35 -6.87 11.06
CA ARG A 96 3.05 -6.05 10.05
C ARG A 96 2.09 -5.08 9.33
N VAL A 97 0.91 -5.55 8.92
CA VAL A 97 -0.15 -4.71 8.33
C VAL A 97 -0.68 -3.66 9.29
N SER A 98 -0.81 -3.98 10.59
CA SER A 98 -1.23 -3.00 11.60
C SER A 98 -0.23 -1.86 11.76
N VAL A 99 1.07 -2.17 11.76
CA VAL A 99 2.15 -1.17 11.78
C VAL A 99 2.10 -0.32 10.51
N LEU A 100 2.09 -0.97 9.34
CA LEU A 100 2.00 -0.29 8.04
C LEU A 100 0.82 0.68 7.97
N ARG A 101 -0.35 0.25 8.46
CA ARG A 101 -1.56 1.09 8.48
C ARG A 101 -1.38 2.35 9.33
N LYS A 102 -0.69 2.26 10.48
CA LYS A 102 -0.44 3.42 11.35
C LYS A 102 0.50 4.41 10.67
N ASP A 103 1.59 3.92 10.10
CA ASP A 103 2.59 4.76 9.43
C ASP A 103 1.98 5.47 8.21
N MET A 104 1.18 4.74 7.43
CA MET A 104 0.52 5.28 6.25
C MET A 104 -0.63 6.24 6.58
N ALA A 105 -1.31 6.08 7.72
CA ALA A 105 -2.38 7.01 8.11
C ALA A 105 -1.85 8.43 8.26
N VAL A 106 -0.73 8.60 8.98
CA VAL A 106 -0.10 9.90 9.20
C VAL A 106 0.42 10.49 7.89
N ALA A 107 1.11 9.69 7.09
CA ALA A 107 1.64 10.14 5.81
C ALA A 107 0.52 10.54 4.81
N ASN A 108 -0.57 9.77 4.78
CA ASN A 108 -1.71 10.03 3.89
C ASN A 108 -2.43 11.32 4.28
N GLU A 109 -2.67 11.54 5.58
CA GLU A 109 -3.28 12.77 6.08
C GLU A 109 -2.50 14.02 5.66
N VAL A 110 -1.18 14.02 5.92
CA VAL A 110 -0.30 15.12 5.52
C VAL A 110 -0.29 15.32 4.01
N PHE A 111 -0.32 14.25 3.22
CA PHE A 111 -0.35 14.34 1.76
C PHE A 111 -1.65 14.97 1.26
N VAL A 112 -2.80 14.51 1.78
CA VAL A 112 -4.12 15.00 1.42
C VAL A 112 -4.26 16.48 1.75
N ASP A 113 -3.86 16.89 2.96
CA ASP A 113 -3.95 18.29 3.40
C ASP A 113 -3.11 19.22 2.52
N ARG A 114 -1.85 18.83 2.25
CA ARG A 114 -0.97 19.60 1.34
C ARG A 114 -1.57 19.72 -0.06
N ARG A 115 -2.21 18.65 -0.54
CA ARG A 115 -2.82 18.65 -1.88
C ARG A 115 -4.05 19.56 -1.93
N ILE A 116 -4.88 19.55 -0.89
CA ILE A 116 -6.03 20.46 -0.76
C ILE A 116 -5.54 21.92 -0.71
N GLN A 117 -4.56 22.23 0.14
CA GLN A 117 -4.03 23.59 0.25
C GLN A 117 -3.47 24.11 -1.10
N ALA A 118 -2.82 23.25 -1.88
CA ALA A 118 -2.36 23.59 -3.21
C ALA A 118 -3.51 23.88 -4.20
N ILE A 119 -4.59 23.09 -4.16
CA ILE A 119 -5.80 23.31 -4.96
C ILE A 119 -6.46 24.62 -4.56
N GLU A 120 -6.63 24.86 -3.26
CA GLU A 120 -7.21 26.10 -2.74
C GLU A 120 -6.42 27.32 -3.21
N SER A 121 -5.11 27.32 -3.00
CA SER A 121 -4.23 28.43 -3.39
C SER A 121 -4.29 28.72 -4.89
N PHE A 122 -4.37 27.66 -5.72
CA PHE A 122 -4.49 27.79 -7.17
C PHE A 122 -5.82 28.42 -7.59
N TYR A 123 -6.94 27.88 -7.13
CA TYR A 123 -8.26 28.37 -7.50
C TYR A 123 -8.55 29.75 -6.90
N ASP A 124 -8.14 30.01 -5.65
CA ASP A 124 -8.36 31.29 -4.99
C ASP A 124 -7.65 32.42 -5.72
N ARG A 125 -6.44 32.19 -6.22
CA ARG A 125 -5.74 33.16 -7.08
C ARG A 125 -6.55 33.51 -8.33
N ILE A 126 -7.09 32.50 -9.02
CA ILE A 126 -7.87 32.69 -10.25
C ILE A 126 -9.20 33.40 -9.94
N ILE A 127 -9.89 32.97 -8.89
CA ILE A 127 -11.18 33.52 -8.47
C ILE A 127 -11.02 34.97 -8.02
N ASN A 128 -9.99 35.27 -7.22
CA ASN A 128 -9.73 36.64 -6.76
C ASN A 128 -9.43 37.57 -7.93
N GLN A 129 -8.63 37.15 -8.90
CA GLN A 129 -8.39 37.96 -10.11
C GLN A 129 -9.68 38.23 -10.90
N LYS A 130 -10.60 37.25 -10.96
CA LYS A 130 -11.90 37.42 -11.62
C LYS A 130 -12.84 38.32 -10.81
N LYS A 131 -12.83 38.22 -9.48
CA LYS A 131 -13.58 39.08 -8.56
C LYS A 131 -13.13 40.53 -8.68
N GLU A 132 -11.82 40.79 -8.69
CA GLU A 132 -11.27 42.13 -8.92
C GLU A 132 -11.67 42.70 -10.29
N ARG A 133 -11.63 41.89 -11.35
CA ARG A 133 -12.10 42.33 -12.68
C ARG A 133 -13.59 42.67 -12.69
N LEU A 134 -14.40 41.88 -11.99
CA LEU A 134 -15.84 42.14 -11.86
C LEU A 134 -16.09 43.44 -11.11
N GLU A 135 -15.40 43.65 -9.99
CA GLU A 135 -15.50 44.86 -9.18
C GLU A 135 -15.08 46.10 -9.99
N ASN A 136 -14.00 46.00 -10.77
CA ASN A 136 -13.56 47.09 -11.66
C ASN A 136 -14.57 47.39 -12.77
N GLU A 137 -15.23 46.37 -13.33
CA GLU A 137 -16.31 46.56 -14.33
C GLU A 137 -17.52 47.26 -13.69
N GLU A 138 -17.89 46.86 -12.47
CA GLU A 138 -19.01 47.42 -11.73
C GLU A 138 -18.79 48.90 -11.33
N ARG A 139 -17.53 49.31 -11.15
CA ARG A 139 -17.15 50.70 -10.82
C ARG A 139 -17.08 51.64 -12.03
N LYS A 140 -17.24 51.15 -13.26
CA LYS A 140 -17.22 52.01 -14.46
C LYS A 140 -18.44 52.92 -14.51
N ASN A 141 -18.29 54.11 -15.09
CA ASN A 141 -19.42 55.02 -15.36
C ASN A 141 -20.49 54.41 -16.28
N SER A 142 -20.09 53.46 -17.14
CA SER A 142 -21.00 52.67 -17.97
C SER A 142 -20.56 51.20 -17.95
N PRO A 143 -21.06 50.41 -16.99
CA PRO A 143 -20.73 48.98 -16.86
C PRO A 143 -21.34 48.16 -18.00
N ASP A 144 -20.58 47.19 -18.53
CA ASP A 144 -21.12 46.23 -19.49
C ASP A 144 -21.77 45.03 -18.77
N GLU A 145 -23.10 44.94 -18.84
CA GLU A 145 -23.89 43.86 -18.23
C GLU A 145 -23.62 42.47 -18.83
N LYS A 146 -23.13 42.39 -20.07
CA LYS A 146 -22.70 41.12 -20.68
C LYS A 146 -21.39 40.65 -20.04
N ILE A 147 -20.43 41.56 -19.85
CA ILE A 147 -19.15 41.27 -19.20
C ILE A 147 -19.38 40.87 -17.74
N LYS A 148 -20.22 41.61 -16.99
CA LYS A 148 -20.58 41.25 -15.61
C LYS A 148 -21.17 39.85 -15.50
N ARG A 149 -22.13 39.52 -16.36
CA ARG A 149 -22.74 38.18 -16.39
C ARG A 149 -21.73 37.09 -16.68
N LEU A 150 -20.82 37.32 -17.63
CA LEU A 150 -19.76 36.38 -17.96
C LEU A 150 -18.80 36.16 -16.79
N LEU A 151 -18.31 37.23 -16.16
CA LEU A 151 -17.40 37.14 -15.00
C LEU A 151 -18.05 36.41 -13.81
N ARG A 152 -19.33 36.68 -13.52
CA ARG A 152 -20.08 35.95 -12.47
C ARG A 152 -20.30 34.48 -12.82
N GLY A 153 -20.47 34.16 -14.11
CA GLY A 153 -20.52 32.79 -14.60
C GLY A 153 -19.19 32.06 -14.38
N ASP A 154 -18.10 32.67 -14.82
CA ASP A 154 -16.75 32.15 -14.64
C ASP A 154 -16.42 31.89 -13.17
N ILE A 155 -16.71 32.85 -12.28
CA ILE A 155 -16.46 32.70 -10.83
C ILE A 155 -17.21 31.47 -10.29
N ARG A 156 -18.51 31.35 -10.56
CA ARG A 156 -19.31 30.21 -10.10
C ARG A 156 -18.78 28.87 -10.63
N ASN A 157 -18.38 28.83 -11.90
CA ASN A 157 -17.81 27.63 -12.49
C ASN A 157 -16.50 27.24 -11.80
N ARG A 158 -15.60 28.19 -11.55
CA ARG A 158 -14.33 27.93 -10.85
C ARG A 158 -14.53 27.54 -9.39
N GLU A 159 -15.50 28.11 -8.70
CA GLU A 159 -15.86 27.69 -7.33
C GLU A 159 -16.41 26.25 -7.31
N ALA A 160 -17.22 25.87 -8.30
CA ALA A 160 -17.72 24.50 -8.44
C ALA A 160 -16.60 23.50 -8.77
N GLU A 161 -15.69 23.85 -9.69
CA GLU A 161 -14.52 23.05 -10.01
C GLU A 161 -13.61 22.86 -8.79
N LYS A 162 -13.28 23.94 -8.06
CA LYS A 162 -12.51 23.90 -6.81
C LYS A 162 -13.11 22.88 -5.84
N LYS A 163 -14.43 22.98 -5.60
CA LYS A 163 -15.14 22.07 -4.69
C LYS A 163 -15.07 20.63 -5.16
N SER A 164 -15.28 20.38 -6.46
CA SER A 164 -15.21 19.03 -7.04
C SER A 164 -13.82 18.41 -6.87
N ASP A 165 -12.76 19.19 -7.12
CA ASP A 165 -11.39 18.68 -7.03
C ASP A 165 -10.94 18.44 -5.59
N ILE A 166 -11.34 19.30 -4.65
CA ILE A 166 -11.12 19.04 -3.20
C ILE A 166 -11.82 17.75 -2.79
N GLN A 167 -13.07 17.55 -3.21
CA GLN A 167 -13.83 16.34 -2.87
C GLN A 167 -13.16 15.06 -3.37
N LYS A 168 -12.63 15.06 -4.61
CA LYS A 168 -11.89 13.90 -5.15
C LYS A 168 -10.63 13.57 -4.34
N VAL A 169 -9.98 14.59 -3.77
CA VAL A 169 -8.79 14.40 -2.93
C VAL A 169 -9.19 13.91 -1.53
N GLU A 170 -10.28 14.43 -0.96
CA GLU A 170 -10.85 13.97 0.31
C GLU A 170 -11.31 12.52 0.28
N GLU A 171 -11.87 12.04 -0.84
CA GLU A 171 -12.23 10.64 -1.01
C GLU A 171 -11.02 9.70 -0.83
N ARG A 172 -9.81 10.17 -1.13
CA ARG A 172 -8.55 9.44 -0.93
C ARG A 172 -7.97 9.55 0.48
N ARG A 173 -8.61 10.32 1.38
CA ARG A 173 -8.25 10.34 2.81
C ARG A 173 -8.53 8.99 3.47
N ARG A 174 -9.49 8.23 2.95
CA ARG A 174 -9.79 6.87 3.41
C ARG A 174 -8.64 5.93 3.08
N LEU A 175 -7.95 5.48 4.12
CA LEU A 175 -6.92 4.45 4.05
C LEU A 175 -7.54 3.05 4.20
N SER A 176 -7.36 2.19 3.21
CA SER A 176 -7.55 0.74 3.34
C SER A 176 -6.23 0.02 3.21
N VAL A 177 -5.98 -0.96 4.06
CA VAL A 177 -4.83 -1.86 3.97
C VAL A 177 -5.35 -3.27 4.18
N GLU A 178 -5.26 -4.08 3.15
CA GLU A 178 -5.76 -5.45 3.12
C GLU A 178 -4.63 -6.38 2.68
N PHE A 179 -4.69 -7.66 3.06
CA PHE A 179 -3.69 -8.64 2.65
C PHE A 179 -4.35 -9.95 2.24
N ARG A 180 -3.75 -10.65 1.28
CA ARG A 180 -4.15 -12.00 0.87
C ARG A 180 -2.93 -12.89 0.69
N LEU A 181 -3.06 -14.15 1.06
CA LEU A 181 -2.04 -15.17 0.84
C LEU A 181 -1.91 -15.45 -0.66
N LEU A 182 -0.68 -15.47 -1.18
CA LEU A 182 -0.37 -15.80 -2.56
C LEU A 182 0.09 -17.24 -2.71
N CYS A 183 1.10 -17.62 -1.93
CA CYS A 183 1.66 -18.96 -1.89
C CYS A 183 2.28 -19.24 -0.53
N LEU A 184 2.49 -20.53 -0.28
CA LEU A 184 3.14 -21.03 0.92
C LEU A 184 3.99 -22.24 0.56
N GLY A 185 4.90 -22.63 1.43
CA GLY A 185 5.68 -23.84 1.21
C GLY A 185 6.63 -24.15 2.35
N CYS A 186 7.25 -25.31 2.25
CA CYS A 186 8.36 -25.72 3.08
C CYS A 186 9.68 -25.32 2.41
N LEU A 187 10.60 -24.84 3.21
CA LEU A 187 11.91 -24.36 2.82
C LEU A 187 12.97 -25.15 3.62
N GLU A 188 13.76 -25.95 2.93
CA GLU A 188 14.95 -26.60 3.47
C GLU A 188 16.15 -25.69 3.23
N ILE A 189 16.76 -25.19 4.31
CA ILE A 189 18.01 -24.45 4.24
C ILE A 189 19.17 -25.42 4.36
N GLY A 190 20.02 -25.45 3.34
CA GLY A 190 21.25 -26.23 3.37
C GLY A 190 22.27 -25.64 4.35
N GLY A 191 23.16 -26.50 4.86
CA GLY A 191 24.28 -26.05 5.70
C GLY A 191 25.41 -25.48 4.84
N PHE A 192 25.94 -24.33 5.23
CA PHE A 192 27.23 -23.80 4.76
C PHE A 192 28.38 -24.34 5.61
#